data_AF-A0AAU0KB04-F1
#
_entry.id   AF-A0AAU0KB04-F1
#
_cell.length_a   1.000
_cell.length_b   1.000
_cell.length_c   1.000
_cell.angle_alpha   90.00
_cell.angle_beta   90.00
_cell.angle_gamma   90.00
#
_symmetry.space_group_name_H-M   'P 1'
#
loop_
_entity.id
_entity.type
_entity.pdbx_description
1 polymer ?
#
loop_
_entity_poly.entity_id
_entity_poly.type
_entity_poly.pdbx_seq_one_letter_code
_entity_poly.pdbx_strand_id
1 'polypeptide(L)'
;MPAGRCPTSSNAWRKSAGRASLCHPQLQNPTGRCTSPERRRAVAEIARRYGFFIVEDDPYRELSFDAAPPPSYHSLAPDCTISMGSLSKTIAPGMRIGWLVLPDELVERAVMTLKATALCYPALLHRAAARVLEHPQFDAHVAELCRDLKRRYQL
;
A
#
# COMPACT_ATOMS: atom_id res chain seq x y z
N MET A 1 -16.62 1.56 -14.78
CA MET A 1 -15.19 1.59 -14.43
C MET A 1 -14.89 0.32 -13.64
N PRO A 2 -13.91 -0.51 -14.01
CA PRO A 2 -13.55 -1.64 -13.16
C PRO A 2 -12.98 -1.12 -11.83
N ALA A 3 -13.41 -1.72 -10.72
CA ALA A 3 -12.97 -1.39 -9.37
C ALA A 3 -11.44 -1.37 -9.27
N GLY A 4 -10.87 -0.40 -8.55
CA GLY A 4 -9.44 -0.34 -8.21
C GLY A 4 -8.52 0.43 -9.17
N ARG A 5 -9.03 1.10 -10.22
CA ARG A 5 -8.23 2.02 -11.04
C ARG A 5 -8.43 3.47 -10.59
N CYS A 6 -7.34 4.14 -10.24
CA CYS A 6 -7.33 5.59 -10.09
C CYS A 6 -7.65 6.26 -11.44
N PRO A 7 -8.71 7.09 -11.53
CA PRO A 7 -9.06 7.80 -12.75
C PRO A 7 -7.91 8.71 -13.23
N THR A 8 -7.57 8.60 -14.52
CA THR A 8 -6.65 9.51 -15.20
C THR A 8 -7.38 10.60 -15.99
N SER A 9 -8.72 10.61 -15.99
CA SER A 9 -9.52 11.62 -16.68
C SER A 9 -10.01 12.71 -15.72
N SER A 10 -9.84 13.97 -16.13
CA SER A 10 -10.22 15.17 -15.37
C SER A 10 -11.72 15.25 -15.03
N ASN A 11 -12.57 14.69 -15.89
CA ASN A 11 -14.03 14.68 -15.70
C ASN A 11 -14.51 13.79 -14.56
N ALA A 12 -13.73 12.77 -14.17
CA ALA A 12 -14.08 11.91 -13.03
C ALA A 12 -13.88 12.66 -11.70
N TRP A 13 -12.80 13.44 -11.58
CA TRP A 13 -12.45 14.18 -10.36
C TRP A 13 -13.32 15.42 -10.13
N ARG A 14 -13.73 16.12 -11.19
CA ARG A 14 -14.64 17.27 -11.07
C ARG A 14 -16.02 16.92 -10.50
N LYS A 15 -16.46 15.66 -10.59
CA LYS A 15 -17.80 15.21 -10.18
C LYS A 15 -17.83 14.48 -8.84
N SER A 16 -16.68 14.04 -8.33
CA SER A 16 -16.59 13.36 -7.04
C SER A 16 -16.34 14.38 -5.93
N ALA A 17 -17.21 14.42 -4.92
CA ALA A 17 -16.98 15.18 -3.68
C ALA A 17 -15.81 14.62 -2.83
N GLY A 18 -15.24 13.48 -3.22
CA GLY A 18 -14.15 12.81 -2.52
C GLY A 18 -12.81 13.51 -2.73
N ARG A 19 -12.13 13.84 -1.63
CA ARG A 19 -10.75 14.37 -1.62
C ARG A 19 -9.70 13.26 -1.69
N ALA A 20 -10.06 12.02 -2.06
CA ALA A 20 -9.11 10.91 -2.09
C ALA A 20 -9.45 9.80 -3.11
N SER A 21 -8.43 9.06 -3.56
CA SER A 21 -8.54 7.90 -4.45
C SER A 21 -7.82 6.66 -3.91
N LEU A 22 -8.51 5.53 -3.79
CA LEU A 22 -7.89 4.26 -3.45
C LEU A 22 -7.22 3.61 -4.68
N CYS A 23 -5.94 3.28 -4.53
CA CYS A 23 -5.08 2.70 -5.55
C CYS A 23 -4.43 1.42 -5.03
N HIS A 24 -4.53 0.33 -5.79
CA HIS A 24 -3.80 -0.91 -5.52
C HIS A 24 -2.75 -1.09 -6.62
N PRO A 25 -1.50 -0.64 -6.41
CA PRO A 25 -0.51 -0.54 -7.48
C PRO A 25 0.05 -1.90 -7.91
N GLN A 26 0.15 -2.87 -6.99
CA GLN A 26 0.63 -4.23 -7.25
C GLN A 26 -0.49 -5.25 -7.06
N LEU A 27 -0.54 -6.24 -7.97
CA LEU A 27 -1.42 -7.42 -7.87
C LEU A 27 -2.85 -7.08 -7.42
N GLN A 28 -3.47 -6.11 -8.11
CA GLN A 28 -4.75 -5.54 -7.69
C GLN A 28 -5.81 -6.62 -7.47
N ASN A 29 -6.49 -6.61 -6.32
CA ASN A 29 -7.59 -7.52 -6.06
C ASN A 29 -8.92 -6.96 -6.63
N PRO A 30 -9.63 -7.64 -7.55
CA PRO A 30 -9.48 -9.04 -7.97
C PRO A 30 -8.75 -9.27 -9.30
N THR A 31 -8.31 -8.23 -10.02
CA THR A 31 -7.84 -8.37 -11.40
C THR A 31 -6.42 -8.89 -11.58
N GLY A 32 -5.63 -8.97 -10.51
CA GLY A 32 -4.20 -9.31 -10.50
C GLY A 32 -3.30 -8.29 -11.19
N ARG A 33 -3.83 -7.16 -11.68
CA ARG A 33 -3.08 -6.21 -12.51
C ARG A 33 -2.14 -5.34 -11.69
N CYS A 34 -0.97 -5.04 -12.25
CA CYS A 34 -0.07 -4.01 -11.72
C CYS A 34 -0.21 -2.71 -12.53
N THR A 35 -0.12 -1.58 -11.84
CA THR A 35 -0.14 -0.25 -12.48
C THR A 35 1.26 0.10 -13.00
N SER A 36 1.38 0.46 -14.27
CA SER A 36 2.68 0.84 -14.87
C SER A 36 3.26 2.12 -14.25
N PRO A 37 4.59 2.30 -14.28
CA PRO A 37 5.24 3.51 -13.75
C PRO A 37 4.70 4.81 -14.38
N GLU A 38 4.45 4.82 -15.69
CA GLU A 38 3.95 5.97 -16.45
C GLU A 38 2.56 6.36 -15.95
N ARG A 39 1.69 5.37 -15.73
CA ARG A 39 0.35 5.60 -15.19
C ARG A 39 0.42 6.12 -13.75
N ARG A 40 1.35 5.64 -12.93
CA ARG A 40 1.53 6.14 -11.56
C ARG A 40 1.92 7.62 -11.55
N ARG A 41 2.87 8.03 -12.41
CA ARG A 41 3.27 9.43 -12.58
C ARG A 41 2.12 10.31 -13.02
N ALA A 42 1.37 9.89 -14.05
CA ALA A 42 0.21 10.65 -14.52
C ALA A 42 -0.85 10.86 -13.43
N VAL A 43 -1.13 9.82 -12.63
CA VAL A 43 -2.07 9.93 -11.50
C VAL A 43 -1.52 10.86 -10.42
N ALA A 44 -0.23 10.80 -10.08
CA ALA A 44 0.41 11.70 -9.12
C ALA A 44 0.32 13.18 -9.55
N GLU A 45 0.56 13.47 -10.83
CA GLU A 45 0.40 14.82 -11.40
C GLU A 45 -1.05 15.31 -11.29
N ILE A 46 -2.01 14.45 -11.61
CA ILE A 46 -3.43 14.74 -11.52
C ILE A 46 -3.84 14.98 -10.05
N ALA A 47 -3.34 14.17 -9.12
CA ALA A 47 -3.60 14.32 -7.68
C ALA A 47 -3.18 15.70 -7.15
N ARG A 48 -1.95 16.12 -7.48
CA ARG A 48 -1.46 17.47 -7.16
C ARG A 48 -2.27 18.55 -7.84
N ARG A 49 -2.56 18.41 -9.14
CA ARG A 49 -3.29 19.41 -9.93
C ARG A 49 -4.70 19.68 -9.39
N TYR A 50 -5.38 18.65 -8.90
CA TYR A 50 -6.77 18.74 -8.45
C TYR A 50 -6.92 18.71 -6.91
N GLY A 51 -5.82 18.60 -6.16
CA GLY A 51 -5.82 18.68 -4.70
C GLY A 51 -6.52 17.50 -4.01
N PHE A 52 -6.29 16.27 -4.48
CA PHE A 52 -6.79 15.06 -3.81
C PHE A 52 -5.64 14.16 -3.34
N PHE A 53 -5.92 13.33 -2.33
CA PHE A 53 -4.99 12.34 -1.81
C PHE A 53 -5.06 11.01 -2.57
N ILE A 54 -3.92 10.40 -2.82
CA ILE A 54 -3.83 9.02 -3.25
C ILE A 54 -3.75 8.16 -1.99
N VAL A 55 -4.68 7.23 -1.81
CA VAL A 55 -4.58 6.17 -0.80
C VAL A 55 -4.01 4.95 -1.51
N GLU A 56 -2.74 4.67 -1.28
CA GLU A 56 -2.03 3.53 -1.82
C GLU A 56 -2.15 2.33 -0.87
N ASP A 57 -2.93 1.32 -1.25
CA ASP A 57 -3.04 0.04 -0.54
C ASP A 57 -2.20 -1.01 -1.27
N ASP A 58 -0.99 -1.23 -0.77
CA ASP A 58 0.02 -2.11 -1.41
C ASP A 58 0.54 -3.20 -0.45
N PRO A 59 -0.35 -4.11 0.03
CA PRO A 59 0.05 -5.17 0.96
C PRO A 59 0.90 -6.26 0.30
N TYR A 60 1.04 -6.22 -1.03
CA TYR A 60 1.77 -7.20 -1.84
C TYR A 60 3.10 -6.66 -2.35
N ARG A 61 3.52 -5.44 -1.95
CA ARG A 61 4.72 -4.80 -2.47
C ARG A 61 5.97 -5.68 -2.40
N GLU A 62 6.19 -6.28 -1.24
CA GLU A 62 7.32 -7.17 -0.96
C GLU A 62 7.23 -8.49 -1.73
N LEU A 63 6.06 -8.85 -2.24
CA LEU A 63 5.80 -10.09 -2.98
C LEU A 63 5.98 -9.90 -4.49
N SER A 64 7.13 -9.36 -4.89
CA SER A 64 7.49 -9.18 -6.29
C SER A 64 8.26 -10.41 -6.81
N PHE A 65 7.85 -10.97 -7.95
CA PHE A 65 8.37 -12.26 -8.43
C PHE A 65 9.68 -12.17 -9.19
N ASP A 66 9.74 -11.34 -10.24
CA ASP A 66 10.85 -11.35 -11.22
C ASP A 66 11.75 -10.12 -11.16
N ALA A 67 11.24 -9.01 -10.62
CA ALA A 67 11.94 -7.75 -10.57
C ALA A 67 11.48 -6.95 -9.34
N ALA A 68 12.29 -5.99 -8.92
CA ALA A 68 11.90 -5.03 -7.90
C ALA A 68 10.60 -4.31 -8.30
N PRO A 69 9.70 -4.01 -7.35
CA PRO A 69 8.47 -3.32 -7.67
C PRO A 69 8.78 -1.92 -8.22
N PRO A 70 8.05 -1.45 -9.25
CA PRO A 70 8.17 -0.08 -9.72
C PRO A 70 7.89 0.95 -8.60
N PRO A 71 8.34 2.22 -8.78
CA PRO A 71 8.14 3.29 -7.79
C PRO A 71 6.68 3.39 -7.33
N SER A 72 6.46 3.54 -6.03
CA SER A 72 5.12 3.79 -5.50
C SER A 72 4.59 5.16 -5.84
N TYR A 73 3.28 5.33 -5.69
CA TYR A 73 2.67 6.64 -5.55
C TYR A 73 3.36 7.46 -4.45
N HIS A 74 3.62 6.87 -3.28
CA HIS A 74 4.31 7.59 -2.19
C HIS A 74 5.70 8.09 -2.58
N SER A 75 6.50 7.29 -3.30
CA SER A 75 7.82 7.76 -3.77
C SER A 75 7.74 8.87 -4.83
N LEU A 76 6.64 8.96 -5.57
CA LEU A 76 6.44 9.94 -6.64
C LEU A 76 5.76 11.22 -6.13
N ALA A 77 4.87 11.09 -5.15
CA ALA A 77 4.09 12.16 -4.57
C ALA A 77 3.82 11.97 -3.07
N PRO A 78 4.86 12.08 -2.22
CA PRO A 78 4.72 11.94 -0.77
C PRO A 78 3.82 13.03 -0.17
N ASP A 79 3.76 14.20 -0.80
CA ASP A 79 2.94 15.35 -0.42
C ASP A 79 1.42 15.09 -0.50
N CYS A 80 1.00 14.17 -1.36
CA CYS A 80 -0.42 13.86 -1.55
C CYS A 80 -0.72 12.35 -1.53
N THR A 81 0.17 11.52 -0.98
CA THR A 81 -0.05 10.06 -0.90
C THR A 81 -0.07 9.57 0.54
N ILE A 82 -1.14 8.87 0.90
CA ILE A 82 -1.28 8.03 2.08
C ILE A 82 -0.90 6.60 1.67
N SER A 83 0.24 6.10 2.10
CA SER A 83 0.69 4.72 1.83
C SER A 83 0.30 3.80 2.98
N MET A 84 -0.26 2.63 2.66
CA MET A 84 -0.67 1.60 3.61
C MET A 84 0.18 0.35 3.44
N GLY A 85 0.82 -0.10 4.52
CA GLY A 85 1.55 -1.37 4.57
C GLY A 85 0.97 -2.34 5.58
N SER A 86 1.24 -3.64 5.40
CA SER A 86 0.77 -4.70 6.30
C SER A 86 1.71 -5.89 6.36
N LEU A 87 1.80 -6.53 7.53
CA LEU A 87 2.50 -7.82 7.72
C LEU A 87 1.62 -9.03 7.39
N SER A 88 0.38 -8.81 6.94
CA SER A 88 -0.60 -9.89 6.71
C SER A 88 -0.17 -10.87 5.62
N LYS A 89 0.66 -10.42 4.67
CA LYS A 89 1.05 -11.18 3.47
C LYS A 89 2.50 -11.66 3.48
N THR A 90 3.30 -11.20 4.44
CA THR A 90 4.71 -11.58 4.60
C THR A 90 4.95 -12.44 5.83
N ILE A 91 4.23 -12.19 6.94
CA ILE A 91 4.33 -12.96 8.18
C ILE A 91 3.07 -13.82 8.37
N ALA A 92 1.96 -13.20 8.76
CA ALA A 92 0.67 -13.89 8.94
C ALA A 92 -0.48 -12.89 9.05
N PRO A 93 -1.68 -13.21 8.51
CA PRO A 93 -2.86 -12.34 8.63
C PRO A 93 -3.31 -12.14 10.09
N GLY A 94 -3.03 -13.12 10.96
CA GLY A 94 -3.32 -13.07 12.39
C GLY A 94 -2.48 -12.06 13.18
N MET A 95 -1.40 -11.50 12.60
CA MET A 95 -0.60 -10.48 13.28
C MET A 95 -1.40 -9.21 13.55
N ARG A 96 -2.38 -8.89 12.70
CA ARG A 96 -3.18 -7.63 12.75
C ARG A 96 -2.32 -6.36 12.84
N ILE A 97 -1.12 -6.40 12.26
CA ILE A 97 -0.18 -5.27 12.23
C ILE A 97 -0.09 -4.70 10.82
N GLY A 98 -0.20 -3.38 10.75
CA GLY A 98 0.02 -2.56 9.56
C GLY A 98 0.48 -1.17 9.97
N TRP A 99 0.83 -0.35 8.99
CA TRP A 99 1.32 1.01 9.20
C TRP A 99 0.82 1.94 8.10
N LEU A 100 0.87 3.23 8.40
CA LEU A 100 0.57 4.31 7.45
C LEU A 100 1.81 5.17 7.29
N VAL A 101 2.08 5.58 6.05
CA VAL A 101 2.99 6.70 5.73
C VAL A 101 2.13 7.81 5.17
N LEU A 102 2.17 9.00 5.77
CA LEU A 102 1.21 10.07 5.56
C LEU A 102 1.93 11.38 5.26
N PRO A 103 1.31 12.30 4.51
CA PRO A 103 1.70 13.71 4.50
C PRO A 103 1.67 14.28 5.92
N ASP A 104 2.63 15.15 6.26
CA ASP A 104 2.82 15.69 7.61
C ASP A 104 1.54 16.29 8.20
N GLU A 105 0.76 17.01 7.40
CA GLU A 105 -0.50 17.64 7.80
C GLU A 105 -1.60 16.65 8.25
N LEU A 106 -1.46 15.37 7.92
CA LEU A 106 -2.42 14.33 8.30
C LEU A 106 -1.99 13.53 9.52
N VAL A 107 -0.71 13.59 9.94
CA VAL A 107 -0.14 12.72 10.97
C VAL A 107 -0.85 12.90 12.31
N GLU A 108 -1.01 14.14 12.78
CA GLU A 108 -1.63 14.41 14.09
C GLU A 108 -3.09 13.90 14.13
N ARG A 109 -3.86 14.20 13.08
CA ARG A 109 -5.25 13.74 12.96
C ARG A 109 -5.34 12.22 12.92
N ALA A 110 -4.47 11.56 12.15
CA ALA A 110 -4.43 10.11 12.06
C ALA A 110 -4.10 9.47 13.41
N VAL A 111 -3.09 9.99 14.14
CA VAL A 111 -2.73 9.51 15.47
C VAL A 111 -3.89 9.66 16.46
N MET A 112 -4.59 10.79 16.44
CA MET A 112 -5.75 11.01 17.30
C MET A 112 -6.91 10.06 16.97
N THR A 113 -7.21 9.86 15.69
CA THR A 113 -8.22 8.89 15.25
C THR A 113 -7.83 7.47 15.66
N LEU A 114 -6.56 7.07 15.46
CA LEU A 114 -6.06 5.76 15.86
C LEU A 114 -6.17 5.55 17.39
N LYS A 115 -5.81 6.54 18.21
CA LYS A 115 -5.98 6.47 19.67
C LYS A 115 -7.44 6.37 20.10
N ALA A 116 -8.34 7.07 19.42
CA ALA A 116 -9.77 7.06 19.74
C ALA A 116 -10.48 5.77 19.29
N THR A 117 -9.94 5.07 18.30
CA THR A 117 -10.58 3.89 17.67
C THR A 117 -9.91 2.58 18.05
N ALA A 118 -8.60 2.57 18.30
CA ALA A 118 -7.88 1.42 18.77
C ALA A 118 -7.91 1.39 20.30
N LEU A 119 -8.71 0.48 20.87
CA LEU A 119 -8.78 0.23 22.30
C LEU A 119 -7.41 -0.19 22.88
N CYS A 120 -6.71 -1.07 22.17
CA CYS A 120 -5.36 -1.52 22.51
C CYS A 120 -4.62 -2.02 21.27
N TYR A 121 -3.29 -1.99 21.32
CA TYR A 121 -2.43 -2.64 20.34
C TYR A 121 -1.90 -3.95 20.93
N PRO A 122 -1.82 -5.05 20.16
CA PRO A 122 -1.37 -6.34 20.66
C PRO A 122 0.13 -6.33 20.90
N ALA A 123 0.57 -5.85 22.07
CA ALA A 123 1.98 -5.63 22.41
C ALA A 123 2.85 -6.88 22.20
N LEU A 124 2.34 -8.07 22.54
CA LEU A 124 3.02 -9.33 22.29
C LEU A 124 3.28 -9.57 20.79
N LEU A 125 2.28 -9.33 19.95
CA LEU A 125 2.41 -9.49 18.50
C LEU A 125 3.34 -8.45 17.90
N HIS A 126 3.35 -7.22 18.40
CA HIS A 126 4.33 -6.20 17.99
C HIS A 126 5.76 -6.61 18.32
N ARG A 127 6.01 -7.17 19.52
CA ARG A 127 7.33 -7.68 19.90
C ARG A 127 7.75 -8.89 19.06
N ALA A 128 6.82 -9.82 18.82
CA ALA A 128 7.07 -10.96 17.95
C ALA A 128 7.38 -10.51 16.51
N ALA A 129 6.61 -9.56 15.97
CA ALA A 129 6.86 -8.99 14.65
C ALA A 129 8.23 -8.34 14.55
N ALA A 130 8.63 -7.52 15.54
CA ALA A 130 9.96 -6.92 15.59
C ALA A 130 11.07 -7.99 15.54
N ARG A 131 10.94 -9.05 16.34
CA ARG A 131 11.93 -10.14 16.37
C ARG A 131 12.03 -10.88 15.04
N VAL A 132 10.90 -11.07 14.35
CA VAL A 132 10.87 -11.70 13.02
C VAL A 132 11.51 -10.80 11.97
N LEU A 133 11.18 -9.50 11.97
CA LEU A 133 11.72 -8.53 11.01
C LEU A 133 13.23 -8.32 11.16
N GLU A 134 13.74 -8.39 12.39
CA GLU A 134 15.19 -8.29 12.69
C GLU A 134 15.95 -9.61 12.46
N HIS A 135 15.25 -10.70 12.13
CA HIS A 135 15.89 -11.99 11.94
C HIS A 135 16.69 -12.00 10.62
N PRO A 136 17.98 -12.41 10.61
CA PRO A 136 18.82 -12.38 9.41
C PRO A 136 18.28 -13.17 8.21
N GLN A 137 17.36 -14.11 8.45
CA GLN A 137 16.76 -14.94 7.40
C GLN A 137 15.41 -14.40 6.90
N PHE A 138 14.93 -13.25 7.39
CA PHE A 138 13.62 -12.73 7.00
C PHE A 138 13.53 -12.46 5.49
N ASP A 139 14.55 -11.86 4.90
CA ASP A 139 14.59 -11.62 3.44
C ASP A 139 14.59 -12.93 2.65
N ALA A 140 15.30 -13.96 3.14
CA ALA A 140 15.31 -15.29 2.52
C ALA A 140 13.93 -15.96 2.60
N HIS A 141 13.22 -15.81 3.72
CA HIS A 141 11.84 -16.26 3.88
C HIS A 141 10.89 -15.57 2.88
N VAL A 142 10.99 -14.24 2.72
CA VAL A 142 10.18 -13.51 1.73
C VAL A 142 10.49 -13.97 0.30
N ALA A 143 11.76 -14.19 -0.03
CA ALA A 143 12.16 -14.71 -1.35
C ALA A 143 11.64 -16.14 -1.60
N GLU A 144 11.62 -17.01 -0.59
CA GLU A 144 11.00 -18.33 -0.67
C GLU A 144 9.48 -18.25 -0.88
N LEU A 145 8.81 -17.38 -0.12
CA LEU A 145 7.38 -17.12 -0.28
C LEU A 145 7.04 -16.64 -1.71
N CYS A 146 7.84 -15.75 -2.29
CA CYS A 146 7.67 -15.32 -3.69
C CYS A 146 7.78 -16.49 -4.67
N ARG A 147 8.78 -17.37 -4.49
CA ARG A 147 8.96 -18.57 -5.35
C ARG A 147 7.76 -19.52 -5.22
N ASP A 148 7.26 -19.73 -4.01
CA ASP A 148 6.08 -20.56 -3.75
C ASP A 148 4.82 -20.01 -4.42
N LEU A 149 4.56 -18.72 -4.26
CA LEU A 149 3.41 -18.07 -4.87
C LEU A 149 3.51 -18.10 -6.40
N LYS A 150 4.68 -17.83 -6.97
CA LYS A 150 4.93 -17.94 -8.41
C LYS A 150 4.59 -19.34 -8.94
N ARG A 151 5.07 -20.39 -8.25
CA ARG A 151 4.75 -21.80 -8.58
C ARG A 151 3.26 -22.08 -8.53
N ARG A 152 2.56 -21.60 -7.48
CA ARG A 152 1.10 -21.82 -7.31
C ARG A 152 0.27 -21.13 -8.39
N TYR A 153 0.67 -19.94 -8.82
CA TYR A 153 -0.05 -19.16 -9.82
C TYR A 153 0.39 -19.45 -11.26
N GLN A 154 1.32 -20.39 -11.47
CA GLN A 154 1.87 -20.76 -12.79
C GLN A 154 2.41 -19.54 -13.58
N LEU A 155 2.99 -18.58 -12.85
CA LEU A 155 3.63 -17.39 -13.41
C LEU A 155 5.12 -17.62 -13.63
#